data_AF-A0A1B9M9N9-F1
#
_entry.id   AF-A0A1B9M9N9-F1
#
_cell.length_a   1.000
_cell.length_b   1.000
_cell.length_c   1.000
_cell.angle_alpha   90.00
_cell.angle_beta   90.00
_cell.angle_gamma   90.00
#
_symmetry.space_group_name_H-M   'P 1'
#
loop_
_entity.id
_entity.type
_entity.pdbx_description
1 polymer ?
#
loop_
_entity_poly.entity_id
_entity_poly.type
_entity_poly.pdbx_seq_one_letter_code
_entity_poly.pdbx_strand_id
1 'polypeptide(L)'
;MAVRNYLGLIDDYRISRNPVVVDYKVEGKCRAKRMVDNCSVKITTDTGKVIERNYTFLGGKKGNYEVVTVASADDPSLVTIDLAIDNMKTQFLGTIFLILIFILVIWMSLGCFLRTHKMLKVIDEINGKKLTPVIVPIKLITYGKTMTALYRANNAQGVNAKYAANFNKESDGGPIIIGDIIRSKCNVLAVIGQNNSVPIILDENFTRCDFTDSEIQALIEVLS
;
A
#
# COMPACT_ATOMS: atom_id res chain seq x y z
N MET A 1 4.78 24.98 -8.52
CA MET A 1 5.80 24.89 -9.59
C MET A 1 5.34 24.08 -10.83
N ALA A 2 4.28 23.26 -10.76
CA ALA A 2 3.83 22.41 -11.88
C ALA A 2 3.04 23.12 -12.99
N VAL A 3 2.40 24.26 -12.71
CA VAL A 3 1.43 24.89 -13.64
C VAL A 3 2.10 25.61 -14.82
N ARG A 4 3.35 26.08 -14.67
CA ARG A 4 4.04 26.87 -15.73
C ARG A 4 4.50 26.03 -16.93
N ASN A 5 4.66 24.71 -16.76
CA ASN A 5 5.08 23.79 -17.82
C ASN A 5 3.91 23.31 -18.70
N TYR A 6 2.65 23.56 -18.30
CA TYR A 6 1.48 23.03 -19.00
C TYR A 6 1.13 23.81 -20.29
N LEU A 7 1.45 25.11 -20.33
CA LEU A 7 1.25 25.96 -21.52
C LEU A 7 2.13 25.53 -22.70
N GLY A 8 3.39 25.17 -22.44
CA GLY A 8 4.28 24.61 -23.47
C GLY A 8 3.78 23.27 -24.01
N LEU A 9 3.17 22.44 -23.15
CA LEU A 9 2.60 21.14 -23.53
C LEU A 9 1.43 21.26 -24.52
N ILE A 10 0.60 22.29 -24.38
CA ILE A 10 -0.54 22.55 -25.28
C ILE A 10 -0.05 22.97 -26.67
N ASP A 11 0.96 23.84 -26.73
CA ASP A 11 1.60 24.23 -27.99
C ASP A 11 2.27 23.03 -28.65
N ASP A 12 3.05 22.25 -27.89
CA ASP A 12 3.72 21.04 -28.39
C ASP A 12 2.70 19.99 -28.87
N TYR A 13 1.54 19.88 -28.21
CA TYR A 13 0.43 19.04 -28.65
C TYR A 13 -0.18 19.52 -29.97
N ARG A 14 -0.40 20.83 -30.13
CA ARG A 14 -0.89 21.41 -31.41
C ARG A 14 0.10 21.18 -32.54
N ILE A 15 1.40 21.37 -32.30
CA ILE A 15 2.45 21.09 -33.29
C ILE A 15 2.46 19.60 -33.67
N SER A 16 2.27 18.70 -32.70
CA SER A 16 2.27 17.24 -32.96
C SER A 16 1.15 16.74 -33.88
N ARG A 17 0.09 17.54 -34.10
CA ARG A 17 -1.05 17.17 -34.97
C ARG A 17 -0.72 17.31 -36.46
N ASN A 18 0.14 18.27 -36.82
CA ASN A 18 0.57 18.50 -38.20
C ASN A 18 2.02 19.03 -38.24
N PRO A 19 3.02 18.20 -37.89
CA PRO A 19 4.40 18.62 -37.76
C PRO A 19 5.09 18.77 -39.12
N VAL A 20 5.74 19.91 -39.34
CA VAL A 20 6.58 20.18 -40.51
C VAL A 20 8.00 20.42 -40.05
N VAL A 21 8.95 19.68 -40.63
CA VAL A 21 10.39 19.85 -40.35
C VAL A 21 10.85 21.17 -40.96
N VAL A 22 11.48 22.01 -40.15
CA VAL A 22 12.06 23.29 -40.55
C VAL A 22 13.53 23.32 -40.14
N ASP A 23 14.40 23.90 -40.95
CA ASP A 23 15.84 23.98 -40.66
C ASP A 23 16.18 25.34 -40.03
N TYR A 24 16.02 25.43 -38.71
CA TYR A 24 16.34 26.63 -37.93
C TYR A 24 17.53 26.38 -37.02
N LYS A 25 18.30 27.44 -36.74
CA LYS A 25 19.47 27.31 -35.87
C LYS A 25 19.02 27.11 -34.42
N VAL A 26 19.44 26.00 -33.82
CA VAL A 26 19.12 25.64 -32.43
C VAL A 26 20.37 25.70 -31.56
N GLU A 27 20.30 26.40 -30.44
CA GLU A 27 21.32 26.39 -29.40
C GLU A 27 20.69 25.93 -28.08
N GLY A 28 21.16 24.80 -27.52
CA GLY A 28 20.60 24.19 -26.32
C GLY A 28 21.63 23.99 -25.21
N LYS A 29 21.24 24.21 -23.96
CA LYS A 29 22.01 23.82 -22.76
C LYS A 29 21.14 22.96 -21.86
N CYS A 30 21.58 21.73 -21.60
CA CYS A 30 20.90 20.79 -20.70
C CYS A 30 21.67 20.61 -19.39
N ARG A 31 20.94 20.61 -18.28
CA ARG A 31 21.44 20.23 -16.95
C ARG A 31 20.70 19.00 -16.46
N ALA A 32 21.43 17.90 -16.36
CA ALA A 32 20.92 16.66 -15.79
C ALA A 32 20.93 16.70 -14.26
N LYS A 33 19.80 16.37 -13.63
CA LYS A 33 19.68 16.20 -12.17
C LYS A 33 18.95 14.89 -11.87
N ARG A 34 19.73 13.86 -11.50
CA ARG A 34 19.26 12.48 -11.27
C ARG A 34 18.57 11.89 -12.50
N MET A 35 17.24 11.81 -12.49
CA MET A 35 16.40 11.24 -13.55
C MET A 35 15.63 12.33 -14.32
N VAL A 36 15.95 13.60 -14.08
CA VAL A 36 15.27 14.74 -14.71
C VAL A 36 16.31 15.63 -15.37
N ASP A 37 16.13 15.86 -16.67
CA ASP A 37 16.95 16.77 -17.44
C ASP A 37 16.18 18.07 -17.67
N ASN A 38 16.84 19.20 -17.38
CA ASN A 38 16.31 20.53 -17.66
C ASN A 38 17.12 21.15 -18.79
N CYS A 39 16.49 21.38 -19.93
CA CYS A 39 17.11 21.96 -21.11
C CYS A 39 16.53 23.35 -21.39
N SER A 40 17.41 24.33 -21.56
CA SER A 40 17.05 25.65 -22.08
C SER A 40 17.51 25.71 -23.53
N VAL A 41 16.58 26.00 -24.43
CA VAL A 41 16.80 25.98 -25.88
C VAL A 41 16.44 27.33 -26.47
N LYS A 42 17.31 27.84 -27.33
CA LYS A 42 17.09 29.02 -28.15
C LYS A 42 16.97 28.59 -29.60
N ILE A 43 15.86 28.97 -30.24
CA ILE A 43 15.59 28.72 -31.65
C ILE A 43 15.62 30.07 -32.36
N THR A 44 16.51 30.22 -33.34
CA THR A 44 16.58 31.42 -34.17
C THR A 44 15.99 31.10 -35.53
N THR A 45 14.84 31.71 -35.84
CA THR A 45 14.19 31.56 -37.15
C THR A 45 14.98 32.31 -38.24
N ASP A 46 14.73 31.96 -39.50
CA ASP A 46 15.20 32.68 -40.69
C ASP A 46 14.92 34.19 -40.69
N THR A 47 13.79 34.62 -40.11
CA THR A 47 13.44 36.03 -39.94
C THR A 47 14.25 36.77 -38.84
N GLY A 48 15.17 36.08 -38.17
CA GLY A 48 15.99 36.62 -37.07
C GLY A 48 15.28 36.66 -35.71
N LYS A 49 14.03 36.22 -35.62
CA LYS A 49 13.31 36.11 -34.35
C LYS A 49 13.90 35.01 -33.47
N VAL A 50 14.17 35.33 -32.21
CA VAL A 50 14.69 34.39 -31.20
C VAL A 50 13.55 33.92 -30.31
N ILE A 51 13.35 32.61 -30.24
CA ILE A 51 12.36 31.94 -29.39
C ILE A 51 13.11 31.16 -28.32
N GLU A 52 12.93 31.53 -27.05
CA GLU A 52 13.49 30.80 -25.92
C GLU A 52 12.44 29.86 -25.31
N ARG A 53 12.77 28.57 -25.20
CA ARG A 53 11.91 27.57 -24.55
C ARG A 53 12.69 26.77 -23.52
N ASN A 54 12.02 26.43 -22.42
CA ASN A 54 12.57 25.56 -21.37
C ASN A 54 11.81 24.24 -21.40
N TYR A 55 12.55 23.15 -21.52
CA TYR A 55 12.03 21.80 -21.52
C TYR A 55 12.52 21.06 -20.27
N THR A 56 11.59 20.36 -19.63
CA THR A 56 11.90 19.45 -18.52
C THR A 56 11.36 18.09 -18.89
N PHE A 57 12.22 17.08 -18.94
CA PHE A 57 11.81 15.72 -19.25
C PHE A 57 12.54 14.70 -18.37
N LEU A 58 11.99 13.50 -18.31
CA LEU A 58 12.61 12.36 -17.64
C LEU A 58 13.78 11.88 -18.50
N GLY A 59 14.99 12.08 -18.01
CA GLY A 59 16.22 11.89 -18.76
C GLY A 59 17.36 11.40 -17.86
N GLY A 60 18.44 10.96 -18.49
CA GLY A 60 19.62 10.43 -17.79
C GLY A 60 20.75 10.06 -18.74
N LYS A 61 20.66 10.48 -20.00
CA LYS A 61 21.65 10.16 -21.02
C LYS A 61 22.87 11.07 -20.80
N LYS A 62 24.04 10.49 -20.58
CA LYS A 62 25.31 11.22 -20.59
C LYS A 62 25.71 11.46 -22.05
N GLY A 63 25.39 12.63 -22.59
CA GLY A 63 25.78 13.01 -23.96
C GLY A 63 24.98 14.17 -24.52
N ASN A 64 25.31 14.58 -25.75
CA ASN A 64 24.52 15.55 -26.49
C ASN A 64 23.27 14.88 -27.07
N TYR A 65 22.16 15.62 -27.08
CA TYR A 65 20.93 15.20 -27.75
C TYR A 65 20.96 15.74 -29.18
N GLU A 66 20.81 14.87 -30.18
CA GLU A 66 20.52 15.29 -31.55
C GLU A 66 19.04 15.63 -31.62
N VAL A 67 18.72 16.83 -32.11
CA VAL A 67 17.35 17.36 -32.16
C VAL A 67 17.10 18.05 -33.48
N VAL A 68 15.85 18.00 -33.94
CA VAL A 68 15.39 18.66 -35.17
C VAL A 68 14.31 19.66 -34.82
N THR A 69 14.30 20.82 -35.47
CA THR A 69 13.23 21.82 -35.32
C THR A 69 11.98 21.43 -36.11
N VAL A 70 10.85 21.56 -35.45
CA VAL A 70 9.53 21.22 -35.99
C VAL A 70 8.59 22.39 -35.77
N ALA A 71 7.92 22.83 -36.82
CA ALA A 71 6.87 23.84 -36.78
C ALA A 71 5.49 23.21 -37.01
N SER A 72 4.42 23.89 -36.58
CA SER A 72 3.06 23.51 -36.97
C SER A 72 2.78 23.99 -38.39
N ALA A 73 2.21 23.13 -39.25
CA ALA A 73 1.74 23.55 -40.56
C ALA A 73 0.57 24.56 -40.47
N ASP A 74 -0.22 24.46 -39.40
CA ASP A 74 -1.44 25.26 -39.21
C ASP A 74 -1.12 26.64 -38.61
N ASP A 75 -0.02 26.76 -37.87
CA ASP A 75 0.51 28.01 -37.33
C ASP A 75 2.05 28.00 -37.35
N PRO A 76 2.69 28.56 -38.40
CA PRO A 76 4.15 28.56 -38.54
C PRO A 76 4.86 29.43 -37.50
N SER A 77 4.14 30.19 -36.65
CA SER A 77 4.73 30.90 -35.53
C SER A 77 5.05 30.00 -34.32
N LEU A 78 4.48 28.79 -34.31
CA LEU A 78 4.72 27.76 -33.30
C LEU A 78 5.83 26.82 -33.75
N VAL A 79 6.98 26.90 -33.09
CA VAL A 79 8.17 26.08 -33.37
C VAL A 79 8.67 25.43 -32.08
N THR A 80 8.97 24.14 -32.15
CA THR A 80 9.51 23.33 -31.05
C THR A 80 10.59 22.38 -31.56
N ILE A 81 11.16 21.57 -30.67
CA ILE A 81 12.08 20.48 -31.04
C ILE A 81 11.37 19.13 -30.97
N ASP A 82 11.71 18.21 -31.87
CA ASP A 82 11.19 16.84 -31.90
C ASP A 82 11.29 16.11 -30.55
N LEU A 83 12.41 16.30 -29.84
CA LEU A 83 12.66 15.74 -28.51
C LEU A 83 11.61 16.18 -27.46
N ALA A 84 11.01 17.35 -27.61
CA ALA A 84 9.95 17.81 -26.71
C ALA A 84 8.64 17.03 -26.92
N ILE A 85 8.30 16.74 -28.18
CA ILE A 85 7.09 16.01 -28.56
C ILE A 85 7.17 14.55 -28.09
N ASP A 86 8.32 13.91 -28.29
CA ASP A 86 8.49 12.51 -27.88
C ASP A 86 8.47 12.34 -26.36
N ASN A 87 9.13 13.25 -25.63
CA ASN A 87 9.12 13.21 -24.17
C ASN A 87 7.75 13.48 -23.56
N MET A 88 6.90 14.29 -24.20
CA MET A 88 5.52 14.53 -23.76
C MET A 88 4.72 13.22 -23.68
N LYS A 89 4.85 12.33 -24.68
CA LYS A 89 4.16 11.03 -24.68
C LYS A 89 4.64 10.14 -23.55
N THR A 90 5.96 10.05 -23.35
CA THR A 90 6.57 9.23 -22.29
C THR A 90 6.18 9.72 -20.90
N GLN A 91 6.10 11.04 -20.72
CA GLN A 91 5.67 11.66 -19.47
C GLN A 91 4.19 11.41 -19.19
N PHE A 92 3.33 11.43 -20.22
CA PHE A 92 1.90 11.13 -20.08
C PHE A 92 1.64 9.66 -19.72
N LEU A 93 2.34 8.73 -20.37
CA LEU A 93 2.28 7.31 -20.03
C LEU A 93 2.79 7.05 -18.60
N GLY A 94 3.88 7.70 -18.21
CA GLY A 94 4.45 7.58 -16.87
C GLY A 94 3.52 8.08 -15.78
N THR A 95 2.84 9.22 -15.97
CA THR A 95 1.90 9.76 -14.98
C THR A 95 0.66 8.88 -14.83
N ILE A 96 0.10 8.37 -15.93
CA ILE A 96 -1.02 7.42 -15.88
C ILE A 96 -0.65 6.17 -15.10
N PHE A 97 0.51 5.58 -15.42
CA PHE A 97 0.98 4.38 -14.73
C PHE A 97 1.16 4.60 -13.22
N LEU A 98 1.73 5.74 -12.85
CA LEU A 98 1.95 6.11 -11.44
C LEU A 98 0.63 6.30 -10.70
N ILE A 99 -0.35 6.98 -11.30
CA ILE A 99 -1.70 7.13 -10.73
C ILE A 99 -2.35 5.76 -10.50
N LEU A 100 -2.21 4.84 -11.46
CA LEU A 100 -2.79 3.50 -11.39
C LEU A 100 -2.20 2.68 -10.23
N ILE A 101 -0.89 2.77 -9.99
CA ILE A 101 -0.23 2.17 -8.83
C ILE A 101 -0.77 2.74 -7.52
N PHE A 102 -0.90 4.08 -7.43
CA PHE A 102 -1.42 4.72 -6.22
C PHE A 102 -2.85 4.26 -5.88
N ILE A 103 -3.73 4.17 -6.90
CA ILE A 103 -5.09 3.66 -6.71
C ILE A 103 -5.07 2.22 -6.20
N LEU A 104 -4.20 1.36 -6.74
CA LEU A 104 -4.09 -0.03 -6.33
C LEU A 104 -3.62 -0.16 -4.87
N VAL A 105 -2.64 0.64 -4.45
CA VAL A 105 -2.15 0.66 -3.06
C VAL A 105 -3.25 1.12 -2.09
N ILE A 106 -4.01 2.17 -2.44
CA ILE A 106 -5.14 2.66 -1.64
C ILE A 106 -6.24 1.58 -1.52
N TRP A 107 -6.53 0.88 -2.62
CA TRP A 107 -7.54 -0.17 -2.61
C TRP A 107 -7.15 -1.35 -1.71
N MET A 108 -5.88 -1.77 -1.78
CA MET A 108 -5.34 -2.85 -0.96
C MET A 108 -5.29 -2.46 0.53
N SER A 109 -4.89 -1.22 0.83
CA SER A 109 -4.83 -0.74 2.22
C SER A 109 -6.23 -0.60 2.84
N LEU A 110 -7.22 -0.11 2.08
CA LEU A 110 -8.61 -0.04 2.54
C LEU A 110 -9.17 -1.43 2.84
N GLY A 111 -8.90 -2.42 1.97
CA GLY A 111 -9.30 -3.81 2.19
C GLY A 111 -8.68 -4.41 3.47
N CYS A 112 -7.42 -4.10 3.76
CA CYS A 112 -6.75 -4.52 4.99
C CYS A 112 -7.36 -3.83 6.21
N PHE A 113 -7.58 -2.51 6.14
CA PHE A 113 -8.14 -1.71 7.23
C PHE A 113 -9.55 -2.20 7.63
N LEU A 114 -10.42 -2.49 6.65
CA LEU A 114 -11.76 -3.02 6.91
C LEU A 114 -11.73 -4.41 7.56
N ARG A 115 -10.74 -5.25 7.25
CA ARG A 115 -10.57 -6.56 7.92
C ARG A 115 -10.13 -6.39 9.37
N THR A 116 -9.18 -5.48 9.64
CA THR A 116 -8.71 -5.20 11.00
C THR A 116 -9.82 -4.60 11.87
N HIS A 117 -10.63 -3.68 11.33
CA HIS A 117 -11.72 -3.08 12.08
C HIS A 117 -12.84 -4.08 12.42
N LYS A 118 -13.09 -5.08 11.55
CA LYS A 118 -14.00 -6.18 11.88
C LYS A 118 -13.48 -7.01 13.06
N MET A 119 -12.17 -7.23 13.15
CA MET A 119 -11.56 -7.93 14.28
C MET A 119 -11.60 -7.09 15.57
N LEU A 120 -11.35 -5.78 15.49
CA LEU A 120 -11.42 -4.89 16.65
C LEU A 120 -12.84 -4.76 17.21
N LYS A 121 -13.87 -4.69 16.36
CA LYS A 121 -15.26 -4.69 16.82
C LYS A 121 -15.65 -5.98 17.55
N VAL A 122 -15.10 -7.12 17.11
CA VAL A 122 -15.30 -8.40 17.81
C VAL A 122 -14.68 -8.35 19.21
N ILE A 123 -13.51 -7.71 19.37
CA ILE A 123 -12.80 -7.55 20.66
C ILE A 123 -13.53 -6.55 21.58
N ASP A 124 -13.99 -5.42 21.05
CA ASP A 124 -14.67 -4.37 21.81
C ASP A 124 -16.06 -4.83 22.32
N GLU A 125 -16.75 -5.71 21.59
CA GLU A 125 -18.01 -6.32 22.04
C GLU A 125 -17.84 -7.33 23.18
N ILE A 126 -16.60 -7.75 23.49
CA ILE A 126 -16.25 -8.67 24.59
C ILE A 126 -15.95 -7.90 25.88
N ASN A 127 -15.48 -6.65 25.79
CA ASN A 127 -15.17 -5.83 26.96
C ASN A 127 -16.46 -5.36 27.66
N GLY A 128 -16.78 -6.01 28.79
CA GLY A 128 -17.86 -5.64 29.70
C GLY A 128 -19.08 -6.57 29.76
N LYS A 129 -19.06 -7.71 29.05
CA LYS A 129 -20.15 -8.71 29.11
C LYS A 129 -19.69 -9.98 29.83
N LYS A 130 -20.61 -10.63 30.56
CA LYS A 130 -20.33 -11.88 31.28
C LYS A 130 -19.76 -12.93 30.33
N LEU A 131 -18.55 -13.38 30.64
CA LEU A 131 -17.84 -14.43 29.94
C LEU A 131 -18.19 -15.79 30.55
N THR A 132 -18.46 -16.78 29.71
CA THR A 132 -18.69 -18.16 30.18
C THR A 132 -17.45 -19.00 29.86
N PRO A 133 -16.84 -19.67 30.85
CA PRO A 133 -15.70 -20.55 30.61
C PRO A 133 -16.14 -21.80 29.84
N VAL A 134 -15.33 -22.20 28.88
CA VAL A 134 -15.55 -23.40 28.06
C VAL A 134 -14.22 -24.09 27.79
N ILE A 135 -14.27 -25.42 27.64
CA ILE A 135 -13.11 -26.22 27.25
C ILE A 135 -13.18 -26.48 25.75
N VAL A 136 -12.11 -26.12 25.02
CA VAL A 136 -12.06 -26.27 23.56
C VAL A 136 -10.93 -27.20 23.15
N PRO A 137 -11.20 -28.24 22.34
CA PRO A 137 -10.15 -29.07 21.78
C PRO A 137 -9.42 -28.32 20.66
N ILE A 138 -8.12 -28.15 20.81
CA ILE A 138 -7.25 -27.52 19.80
C ILE A 138 -6.24 -28.52 19.25
N LYS A 139 -5.71 -28.19 18.07
CA LYS A 139 -4.43 -28.70 17.60
C LYS A 139 -3.38 -27.61 17.80
N LEU A 140 -2.37 -27.88 18.62
CA LEU A 140 -1.28 -26.96 18.89
C LEU A 140 -0.13 -27.18 17.90
N ILE A 141 0.34 -26.10 17.29
CA ILE A 141 1.51 -26.09 16.42
C ILE A 141 2.51 -25.10 17.00
N THR A 142 3.68 -25.57 17.38
CA THR A 142 4.74 -24.72 17.94
C THR A 142 5.84 -24.53 16.91
N TYR A 143 6.20 -23.28 16.64
CA TYR A 143 7.28 -22.92 15.74
C TYR A 143 8.15 -21.82 16.37
N GLY A 144 9.35 -22.19 16.82
CA GLY A 144 10.26 -21.26 17.50
C GLY A 144 9.61 -20.62 18.73
N LYS A 145 9.46 -19.30 18.70
CA LYS A 145 8.87 -18.49 19.78
C LYS A 145 7.34 -18.39 19.73
N THR A 146 6.70 -18.87 18.67
CA THR A 146 5.25 -18.73 18.46
C THR A 146 4.56 -20.08 18.62
N MET A 147 3.45 -20.10 19.36
CA MET A 147 2.53 -21.23 19.45
C MET A 147 1.21 -20.85 18.76
N THR A 148 0.70 -21.73 17.90
CA THR A 148 -0.55 -21.53 17.19
C THR A 148 -1.54 -22.62 17.57
N ALA A 149 -2.65 -22.22 18.18
CA ALA A 149 -3.78 -23.09 18.49
C ALA A 149 -4.80 -23.04 17.34
N LEU A 150 -4.98 -24.18 16.66
CA LEU A 150 -5.98 -24.34 15.62
C LEU A 150 -7.23 -25.02 16.18
N TYR A 151 -8.40 -24.40 15.98
CA TYR A 151 -9.69 -24.93 16.45
C TYR A 151 -10.81 -24.68 15.45
N ARG A 152 -11.95 -25.31 15.69
CA ARG A 152 -13.19 -25.04 14.96
C ARG A 152 -14.24 -24.52 15.92
N ALA A 153 -14.96 -23.50 15.49
CA ALA A 153 -16.07 -22.94 16.24
C ALA A 153 -17.17 -22.49 15.29
N ASN A 154 -18.39 -22.38 15.80
CA ASN A 154 -19.47 -21.75 15.06
C ASN A 154 -19.36 -20.24 15.24
N ASN A 155 -19.43 -19.50 14.14
CA ASN A 155 -19.51 -18.04 14.21
C ASN A 155 -20.89 -17.60 14.74
N ALA A 156 -21.07 -16.29 14.97
CA ALA A 156 -22.36 -15.72 15.41
C ALA A 156 -23.54 -15.99 14.44
N GLN A 157 -23.27 -16.50 13.23
CA GLN A 157 -24.25 -16.87 12.21
C GLN A 157 -24.51 -18.39 12.15
N GLY A 158 -23.94 -19.17 13.08
CA GLY A 158 -24.08 -20.63 13.14
C GLY A 158 -23.21 -21.41 12.14
N VAL A 159 -22.35 -20.74 11.38
CA VAL A 159 -21.48 -21.36 10.38
C VAL A 159 -20.21 -21.87 11.04
N ASN A 160 -19.89 -23.14 10.84
CA ASN A 160 -18.66 -23.75 11.35
C ASN A 160 -17.44 -23.28 10.55
N ALA A 161 -16.50 -22.60 11.21
CA ALA A 161 -15.28 -22.09 10.61
C ALA A 161 -14.03 -22.56 11.37
N LYS A 162 -12.90 -22.57 10.66
CA LYS A 162 -11.58 -22.85 11.26
C LYS A 162 -10.98 -21.54 11.75
N TYR A 163 -10.48 -21.55 12.97
CA TYR A 163 -9.84 -20.43 13.63
C TYR A 163 -8.42 -20.78 14.04
N ALA A 164 -7.58 -19.75 14.13
CA ALA A 164 -6.22 -19.85 14.61
C ALA A 164 -5.99 -18.75 15.66
N ALA A 165 -5.50 -19.13 16.83
CA ALA A 165 -5.01 -18.20 17.84
C ALA A 165 -3.49 -18.35 17.96
N ASN A 166 -2.77 -17.24 17.82
CA ASN A 166 -1.32 -17.21 17.98
C ASN A 166 -0.97 -16.67 19.36
N PHE A 167 0.03 -17.28 19.97
CA PHE A 167 0.58 -16.94 21.27
C PHE A 167 2.09 -16.79 21.13
N ASN A 168 2.65 -15.82 21.82
CA ASN A 168 4.08 -15.68 21.99
C ASN A 168 4.49 -16.35 23.31
N LYS A 169 5.40 -17.33 23.22
CA LYS A 169 5.86 -18.11 24.38
C LYS A 169 6.54 -17.24 25.44
N GLU A 170 7.17 -16.14 25.04
CA GLU A 170 7.94 -15.27 25.95
C GLU A 170 7.06 -14.24 26.67
N SER A 171 6.03 -13.70 26.01
CA SER A 171 5.16 -12.67 26.60
C SER A 171 3.86 -13.23 27.16
N ASP A 172 3.28 -14.24 26.51
CA ASP A 172 1.91 -14.70 26.81
C ASP A 172 1.93 -16.04 27.58
N GLY A 173 3.09 -16.69 27.71
CA GLY A 173 3.26 -18.03 28.30
C GLY A 173 2.75 -19.18 27.41
N GLY A 174 1.72 -18.93 26.61
CA GLY A 174 1.04 -19.91 25.76
C GLY A 174 -0.42 -20.10 26.18
N PRO A 175 -1.18 -20.96 25.50
CA PRO A 175 -2.57 -21.23 25.90
C PRO A 175 -2.64 -22.03 27.21
N ILE A 176 -3.63 -21.77 28.07
CA ILE A 176 -3.87 -22.57 29.27
C ILE A 176 -4.38 -23.96 28.87
N ILE A 177 -3.56 -24.99 29.06
CA ILE A 177 -3.86 -26.38 28.71
C ILE A 177 -4.55 -27.09 29.89
N ILE A 178 -5.66 -27.77 29.62
CA ILE A 178 -6.39 -28.59 30.59
C ILE A 178 -6.18 -30.07 30.23
N GLY A 179 -5.51 -30.82 31.11
CA GLY A 179 -5.21 -32.24 30.93
C GLY A 179 -4.03 -32.50 29.98
N ASP A 180 -3.94 -33.73 29.47
CA ASP A 180 -2.76 -34.20 28.74
C ASP A 180 -2.73 -33.78 27.27
N ILE A 181 -1.51 -33.58 26.76
CA ILE A 181 -1.24 -33.34 25.34
C ILE A 181 -1.05 -34.69 24.63
N ILE A 182 -1.98 -35.07 23.76
CA ILE A 182 -1.91 -36.32 22.99
C ILE A 182 -1.72 -35.98 21.51
N ARG A 183 -0.57 -36.33 20.93
CA ARG A 183 -0.26 -36.14 19.49
C ARG A 183 -0.57 -34.72 19.00
N SER A 184 -0.07 -33.69 19.68
CA SER A 184 -0.30 -32.25 19.37
C SER A 184 -1.75 -31.77 19.50
N LYS A 185 -2.64 -32.59 20.06
CA LYS A 185 -4.01 -32.19 20.41
C LYS A 185 -4.11 -32.07 21.92
N CYS A 186 -4.73 -31.00 22.38
CA CYS A 186 -4.98 -30.77 23.79
C CYS A 186 -6.29 -30.00 23.95
N ASN A 187 -6.85 -30.08 25.15
CA ASN A 187 -7.95 -29.23 25.54
C ASN A 187 -7.38 -27.96 26.16
N VAL A 188 -7.96 -26.81 25.83
CA VAL A 188 -7.55 -25.52 26.40
C VAL A 188 -8.72 -24.81 27.01
N LEU A 189 -8.42 -23.97 28.01
CA LEU A 189 -9.38 -23.07 28.59
C LEU A 189 -9.66 -21.90 27.63
N ALA A 190 -10.93 -21.67 27.37
CA ALA A 190 -11.39 -20.54 26.57
C ALA A 190 -12.60 -19.89 27.22
N VAL A 191 -12.93 -18.68 26.78
CA VAL A 191 -14.12 -17.95 27.20
C VAL A 191 -15.00 -17.61 26.01
N ILE A 192 -16.30 -17.70 26.19
CA ILE A 192 -17.32 -17.33 25.20
C ILE A 192 -18.10 -16.13 25.73
N GLY A 193 -18.32 -15.12 24.88
CA GLY A 193 -19.17 -14.00 25.21
C GLY A 193 -20.65 -14.30 24.93
N GLN A 194 -21.56 -13.71 25.70
CA GLN A 194 -23.01 -13.96 25.58
C GLN A 194 -23.58 -13.75 24.16
N ASN A 195 -23.03 -12.81 23.39
CA ASN A 195 -23.44 -12.52 22.00
C ASN A 195 -22.49 -13.07 20.93
N ASN A 196 -21.39 -13.71 21.33
CA ASN A 196 -20.38 -14.20 20.40
C ASN A 196 -20.04 -15.65 20.72
N SER A 197 -20.49 -16.55 19.85
CA SER A 197 -20.27 -17.99 20.00
C SER A 197 -18.84 -18.46 19.66
N VAL A 198 -17.95 -17.55 19.24
CA VAL A 198 -16.55 -17.89 18.95
C VAL A 198 -15.75 -17.89 20.26
N PRO A 199 -15.17 -19.03 20.69
CA PRO A 199 -14.36 -19.11 21.89
C PRO A 199 -13.04 -18.35 21.75
N ILE A 200 -12.68 -17.63 22.80
CA ILE A 200 -11.41 -16.93 22.93
C ILE A 200 -10.52 -17.75 23.85
N ILE A 201 -9.45 -18.34 23.31
CA ILE A 201 -8.52 -19.15 24.09
C ILE A 201 -7.71 -18.25 25.02
N LEU A 202 -7.70 -18.58 26.31
CA LEU A 202 -6.96 -17.84 27.33
C LEU A 202 -5.48 -18.22 27.32
N ASP A 203 -4.64 -17.23 27.58
CA ASP A 203 -3.20 -17.39 27.76
C ASP A 203 -2.83 -17.50 29.25
N GLU A 204 -1.69 -18.13 29.55
CA GLU A 204 -1.22 -18.37 30.93
C GLU A 204 -1.02 -17.07 31.72
N ASN A 205 -0.67 -15.98 31.04
CA ASN A 205 -0.49 -14.66 31.66
C ASN A 205 -1.78 -13.82 31.67
N PHE A 206 -2.92 -14.39 31.27
CA PHE A 206 -4.24 -13.74 31.21
C PHE A 206 -4.25 -12.38 30.50
N THR A 207 -3.37 -12.17 29.53
CA THR A 207 -3.18 -10.89 28.82
C THR A 207 -4.23 -10.62 27.74
N ARG A 208 -4.99 -11.63 27.32
CA ARG A 208 -5.93 -11.52 26.19
C ARG A 208 -7.31 -10.95 26.55
N CYS A 209 -7.64 -10.83 27.84
CA CYS A 209 -8.86 -10.18 28.31
C CYS A 209 -8.54 -9.30 29.50
N ASP A 210 -9.29 -8.21 29.67
CA ASP A 210 -9.14 -7.29 30.79
C ASP A 210 -9.78 -7.89 32.06
N PHE A 211 -9.12 -8.90 32.64
CA PHE A 211 -9.56 -9.50 33.90
C PHE A 211 -9.26 -8.58 35.09
N THR A 212 -10.17 -8.56 36.05
CA THR A 212 -9.89 -7.95 37.36
C THR A 212 -9.02 -8.85 38.22
N ASP A 213 -8.24 -8.28 39.15
CA ASP A 213 -7.41 -9.06 40.09
C ASP A 213 -8.21 -10.13 40.85
N SER A 214 -9.47 -9.82 41.19
CA SER A 214 -10.39 -10.78 41.85
C SER A 214 -10.78 -11.94 40.95
N GLU A 215 -10.94 -11.73 39.65
CA GLU A 215 -11.26 -12.79 38.69
C GLU A 215 -10.04 -13.66 38.39
N ILE A 216 -8.86 -13.05 38.30
CA ILE A 216 -7.59 -13.78 38.17
C ILE A 216 -7.39 -14.71 39.37
N GLN A 217 -7.60 -14.19 40.59
CA GLN A 217 -7.43 -14.99 41.81
C GLN A 217 -8.39 -16.18 41.87
N ALA A 218 -9.66 -15.97 41.49
CA ALA A 218 -10.64 -17.05 41.42
C ALA A 218 -10.29 -18.09 40.35
N LEU A 219 -9.75 -17.67 39.20
CA LEU A 219 -9.29 -18.58 38.16
C LEU A 219 -8.07 -19.39 38.61
N ILE A 220 -7.12 -18.77 39.29
CA ILE A 220 -5.94 -19.45 39.85
C ILE A 220 -6.37 -20.51 40.87
N GLU A 221 -7.32 -20.19 41.76
CA GLU A 221 -7.82 -21.14 42.78
C GLU A 221 -8.50 -22.38 42.17
N VAL A 222 -9.18 -22.21 41.02
CA VAL A 222 -9.83 -23.33 40.31
C VAL A 222 -8.83 -24.16 39.49
N LEU A 223 -7.72 -23.55 39.08
CA LEU A 223 -6.69 -24.20 38.25
C LEU A 223 -5.56 -24.87 39.07
N SER A 224 -5.43 -24.54 40.35
CA SER A 224 -4.48 -25.16 41.30
C SER A 224 -4.97 -26.50 41.84
#